data_AF-A0AAQ0LXZ9-F1
#
_entry.id   AF-A0AAQ0LXZ9-F1
#
_cell.length_a   1.000
_cell.length_b   1.000
_cell.length_c   1.000
_cell.angle_alpha   90.00
_cell.angle_beta   90.00
_cell.angle_gamma   90.00
#
_symmetry.space_group_name_H-M   'P 1'
#
loop_
_entity.id
_entity.type
_entity.pdbx_description
1 polymer ?
#
loop_
_entity_poly.entity_id
_entity_poly.type
_entity_poly.pdbx_seq_one_letter_code
_entity_poly.pdbx_strand_id
1 'polypeptide(L)'
;MRLNDEPFQLVKEGTKTIEVRLNDAKRQEIQSGDFITFTNLKSAEQITVEVIRTEVFTSFQALLNHYSNQVTGFSNDIQLSQKLASIYQIYSQTDELDYGALAIELRLIIK
;
A
#
# COMPACT_ATOMS: atom_id res chain seq x y z
N MET A 1 10.01 -5.00 -2.11
CA MET A 1 9.19 -4.04 -2.89
C MET A 1 9.86 -2.66 -2.86
N ARG A 2 9.47 -1.72 -3.74
CA ARG A 2 10.07 -0.36 -3.79
C ARG A 2 9.01 0.70 -3.47
N LEU A 3 9.42 1.72 -2.73
CA LEU A 3 8.57 2.85 -2.31
C LEU A 3 9.26 4.18 -2.63
N ASN A 4 8.46 5.19 -2.93
CA ASN A 4 8.94 6.59 -2.93
C ASN A 4 9.32 7.01 -1.51
N ASP A 5 10.06 8.11 -1.39
CA ASP A 5 10.64 8.57 -0.13
C ASP A 5 9.56 8.82 0.95
N GLU A 6 8.51 9.57 0.63
CA GLU A 6 7.42 9.89 1.55
C GLU A 6 6.69 8.65 2.12
N PRO A 7 6.12 7.74 1.31
CA PRO A 7 5.46 6.55 1.86
C PRO A 7 6.44 5.63 2.60
N PHE A 8 7.72 5.62 2.21
CA PHE A 8 8.74 4.86 2.95
C PHE A 8 8.95 5.43 4.36
N GLN A 9 9.08 6.74 4.51
CA GLN A 9 9.22 7.36 5.84
C GLN A 9 7.98 7.10 6.70
N LEU A 10 6.77 7.18 6.13
CA LEU A 10 5.53 6.92 6.87
C LEU A 10 5.42 5.48 7.38
N VAL A 11 5.91 4.49 6.62
CA VAL A 11 5.99 3.09 7.10
C VAL A 11 7.05 2.97 8.21
N LYS A 12 8.21 3.62 8.03
CA LYS A 12 9.30 3.62 9.00
C LYS A 12 8.91 4.31 10.33
N GLU A 13 8.05 5.33 10.28
CA GLU A 13 7.46 6.00 11.44
C GLU A 13 6.32 5.19 12.09
N GLY A 14 5.84 4.13 11.43
CA GLY A 14 4.73 3.30 11.90
C GLY A 14 3.35 3.89 11.69
N THR A 15 3.23 5.07 11.06
CA THR A 15 1.95 5.72 10.75
C THR A 15 1.21 5.00 9.63
N LYS A 16 1.93 4.64 8.56
CA LYS A 16 1.36 3.90 7.42
C LYS A 16 1.45 2.41 7.69
N THR A 17 0.31 1.80 8.02
CA THR A 17 0.17 0.36 8.30
C THR A 17 -0.58 -0.38 7.21
N ILE A 18 -1.23 0.32 6.28
CA ILE A 18 -1.93 -0.28 5.13
C ILE A 18 -1.22 0.09 3.85
N GLU A 19 -0.69 -0.90 3.16
CA GLU A 19 -0.12 -0.75 1.82
C GLU A 19 -1.16 -1.10 0.75
N VAL A 20 -1.43 -0.13 -0.12
CA VAL A 20 -2.42 -0.23 -1.19
C VAL A 20 -1.72 -0.72 -2.46
N ARG A 21 -2.18 -1.83 -3.03
CA ARG A 21 -1.64 -2.39 -4.27
C ARG A 21 -2.77 -2.88 -5.17
N LEU A 22 -2.48 -2.99 -6.46
CA LEU A 22 -3.29 -3.80 -7.35
C LEU A 22 -3.19 -5.27 -6.89
N ASN A 23 -4.29 -6.00 -6.93
CA ASN A 23 -4.33 -7.42 -6.59
C ASN A 23 -3.81 -8.31 -7.74
N ASP A 24 -2.67 -7.93 -8.33
CA ASP A 24 -2.03 -8.66 -9.42
C ASP A 24 -1.48 -10.03 -8.95
N ALA A 25 -1.21 -10.93 -9.90
CA ALA A 25 -0.78 -12.30 -9.61
C ALA A 25 0.40 -12.38 -8.63
N LYS A 26 1.34 -11.42 -8.69
CA LYS A 26 2.49 -11.40 -7.78
C LYS A 26 2.10 -11.03 -6.35
N ARG A 27 1.08 -10.19 -6.15
CA ARG A 27 0.64 -9.76 -4.81
C ARG A 27 -0.41 -10.69 -4.22
N GLN A 28 -1.11 -11.47 -5.06
CA GLN A 28 -1.99 -12.55 -4.63
C GLN A 28 -1.24 -13.66 -3.88
N GLU A 29 0.06 -13.82 -4.13
CA GLU A 29 0.91 -14.79 -3.42
C GLU A 29 1.26 -14.35 -1.98
N ILE A 30 0.99 -13.10 -1.60
CA ILE A 30 1.35 -12.56 -0.28
C ILE A 30 0.38 -13.07 0.78
N GLN A 31 0.93 -13.65 1.84
CA GLN A 31 0.18 -14.26 2.93
C GLN A 31 0.50 -13.62 4.28
N SER A 32 -0.40 -13.81 5.24
CA SER A 32 -0.14 -13.46 6.63
C SER A 32 1.10 -14.20 7.14
N GLY A 33 1.98 -13.50 7.84
CA GLY A 33 3.27 -14.00 8.33
C GLY A 33 4.44 -13.81 7.36
N ASP A 34 4.18 -13.37 6.13
CA ASP A 34 5.26 -13.05 5.19
C ASP A 34 6.06 -11.82 5.63
N PHE A 35 7.31 -11.74 5.19
CA PHE A 35 8.15 -10.56 5.37
C PHE A 35 8.38 -9.85 4.05
N ILE A 36 8.13 -8.54 4.03
CA ILE A 36 8.38 -7.68 2.87
C ILE A 36 9.50 -6.71 3.22
N THR A 37 10.58 -6.74 2.45
CA THR A 37 11.60 -5.68 2.49
C THR A 37 11.20 -4.55 1.53
N PHE A 38 10.94 -3.36 2.06
CA PHE A 38 10.80 -2.15 1.26
C PHE A 38 12.14 -1.48 1.05
N THR A 39 12.38 -0.99 -0.16
CA THR A 39 13.55 -0.17 -0.51
C THR A 39 13.08 1.21 -0.92
N ASN A 40 13.64 2.24 -0.29
CA ASN A 40 13.43 3.63 -0.65
C ASN A 40 14.10 3.92 -2.01
N LEU A 41 13.33 4.40 -2.98
CA LEU A 41 13.82 4.69 -4.33
C LEU A 41 14.85 5.83 -4.38
N LYS A 42 14.87 6.72 -3.39
CA LYS A 42 15.74 7.89 -3.33
C LYS A 42 17.01 7.62 -2.53
N SER A 43 16.90 7.01 -1.35
CA SER A 43 18.04 6.80 -0.44
C SER A 43 18.66 5.39 -0.51
N ALA A 44 18.00 4.45 -1.19
CA ALA A 44 18.31 3.01 -1.16
C ALA A 44 18.22 2.36 0.24
N GLU A 45 17.73 3.10 1.24
CA GLU A 45 17.47 2.56 2.58
C GLU A 45 16.44 1.43 2.52
N GLN A 46 16.57 0.45 3.42
CA GLN A 46 15.68 -0.70 3.51
C GLN A 46 15.05 -0.84 4.89
N ILE A 47 13.76 -1.13 4.90
CA ILE A 47 13.02 -1.55 6.09
C ILE A 47 12.35 -2.89 5.82
N THR A 48 12.21 -3.71 6.86
CA THR A 48 11.47 -4.98 6.78
C THR A 48 10.20 -4.87 7.60
N VAL A 49 9.09 -5.29 7.00
CA VAL A 49 7.79 -5.37 7.66
C VAL A 49 7.30 -6.81 7.61
N GLU A 50 6.47 -7.16 8.58
CA GLU A 50 5.68 -8.39 8.58
C GLU A 50 4.28 -8.08 8.04
N VAL A 51 3.75 -8.99 7.23
CA VAL A 51 2.38 -8.95 6.74
C VAL A 51 1.48 -9.54 7.82
N ILE A 52 0.63 -8.70 8.40
CA ILE A 52 -0.34 -9.14 9.41
C ILE A 52 -1.51 -9.86 8.74
N ARG A 53 -2.04 -9.29 7.66
CA ARG A 53 -3.09 -9.89 6.83
C ARG A 53 -3.21 -9.17 5.49
N THR A 54 -3.96 -9.78 4.58
CA THR A 54 -4.34 -9.20 3.29
C THR A 54 -5.87 -9.16 3.17
N GLU A 55 -6.39 -8.13 2.50
CA GLU A 55 -7.81 -7.97 2.25
C GLU A 55 -8.03 -7.50 0.80
N VAL A 56 -8.89 -8.21 0.07
CA VAL A 56 -9.18 -7.93 -1.33
C VAL A 56 -10.45 -7.07 -1.44
N PHE A 57 -10.39 -6.07 -2.30
CA PHE A 57 -11.48 -5.15 -2.60
C PHE A 57 -11.80 -5.17 -4.08
N THR A 58 -13.06 -4.88 -4.43
CA THR A 58 -13.49 -4.78 -5.83
C THR A 58 -12.92 -3.55 -6.54
N SER A 59 -12.49 -2.52 -5.80
CA SER A 59 -11.86 -1.31 -6.35
C SER A 59 -10.98 -0.60 -5.32
N PHE A 60 -10.05 0.21 -5.79
CA PHE A 60 -9.28 1.16 -4.99
C PHE A 60 -10.20 2.14 -4.26
N GLN A 61 -11.32 2.53 -4.87
CA GLN A 61 -12.31 3.38 -4.20
C GLN A 61 -12.89 2.70 -2.96
N ALA A 62 -13.27 1.43 -3.06
CA ALA A 62 -13.79 0.68 -1.92
C ALA A 62 -12.74 0.56 -0.81
N LEU A 63 -11.49 0.26 -1.17
CA LEU A 63 -10.37 0.18 -0.24
C LEU A 63 -10.11 1.51 0.48
N LEU A 64 -10.03 2.62 -0.26
CA LEU A 64 -9.75 3.96 0.27
C LEU A 64 -10.91 4.55 1.09
N ASN A 65 -12.13 4.04 0.93
CA ASN A 65 -13.26 4.37 1.79
C ASN A 65 -13.29 3.52 3.06
N HIS A 66 -12.73 2.31 3.01
CA HIS A 66 -12.65 1.41 4.16
C HIS A 66 -11.57 1.88 5.16
N TYR A 67 -10.40 2.30 4.66
CA TYR A 67 -9.26 2.71 5.48
C TYR A 67 -9.10 4.23 5.53
N SER A 68 -8.61 4.75 6.66
CA SER A 68 -8.33 6.18 6.81
C SER A 68 -7.10 6.62 6.01
N ASN A 69 -7.02 7.93 5.72
CA ASN A 69 -5.87 8.51 5.02
C ASN A 69 -4.56 8.28 5.78
N GLN A 70 -4.60 8.41 7.11
CA GLN A 70 -3.45 8.22 7.97
C GLN A 70 -2.80 6.85 7.79
N VAL A 71 -3.59 5.78 7.90
CA VAL A 71 -3.06 4.40 7.83
C VAL A 71 -2.65 4.00 6.42
N THR A 72 -3.26 4.61 5.40
CA THR A 72 -2.90 4.41 3.99
C THR A 72 -1.75 5.33 3.53
N GLY A 73 -1.33 6.28 4.36
CA GLY A 73 -0.25 7.24 4.10
C GLY A 73 -0.61 8.37 3.13
N PHE A 74 -1.89 8.67 2.99
CA PHE A 74 -2.37 9.88 2.31
C PHE A 74 -2.48 11.04 3.32
N SER A 75 -2.29 12.28 2.85
CA SER A 75 -2.56 13.46 3.66
C SER A 75 -4.04 13.53 4.09
N ASN A 76 -4.35 14.11 5.24
CA ASN A 76 -5.74 14.26 5.69
C ASN A 76 -6.53 15.27 4.83
N ASP A 77 -5.84 16.21 4.19
CA ASP A 77 -6.47 17.26 3.38
C ASP A 77 -6.77 16.83 1.94
N ILE A 78 -6.33 15.62 1.54
CA ILE A 78 -6.50 15.13 0.18
C ILE A 78 -7.87 14.48 -0.02
N GLN A 79 -8.54 14.87 -1.10
CA GLN A 79 -9.84 14.31 -1.46
C GLN A 79 -9.69 12.93 -2.10
N LEU A 80 -10.73 12.10 -1.99
CA LEU A 80 -10.75 10.75 -2.58
C LEU A 80 -10.43 10.75 -4.09
N SER A 81 -10.95 11.72 -4.84
CA SER A 81 -10.69 11.87 -6.28
C SER A 81 -9.20 12.06 -6.59
N GLN A 82 -8.49 12.84 -5.77
CA GLN A 82 -7.04 13.06 -5.92
C GLN A 82 -6.23 11.82 -5.54
N LYS A 83 -6.66 11.08 -4.50
CA LYS A 83 -6.05 9.78 -4.15
C LYS A 83 -6.17 8.80 -5.32
N LEU A 84 -7.36 8.63 -5.86
CA LEU A 84 -7.62 7.76 -7.01
C LEU A 84 -6.79 8.20 -8.23
N ALA A 85 -6.75 9.50 -8.53
CA ALA A 85 -5.92 10.03 -9.61
C ALA A 85 -4.44 9.66 -9.44
N SER A 86 -3.89 9.71 -8.23
CA SER A 86 -2.51 9.31 -7.94
C SER A 86 -2.27 7.82 -8.14
N ILE A 87 -3.23 6.97 -7.80
CA ILE A 87 -3.17 5.52 -8.01
C ILE A 87 -3.22 5.20 -9.51
N TYR A 88 -4.09 5.89 -10.26
CA TYR A 88 -4.24 5.69 -11.69
C TYR A 88 -3.10 6.24 -12.55
N GLN A 89 -2.12 6.94 -11.95
CA GLN A 89 -0.83 7.20 -12.60
C GLN A 89 0.06 5.96 -12.67
N ILE A 90 -0.24 4.94 -11.86
CA ILE A 90 0.57 3.72 -11.69
C ILE A 90 -0.16 2.50 -12.28
N TYR A 91 -1.47 2.41 -12.07
CA TYR A 91 -2.31 1.28 -12.49
C TYR A 91 -3.40 1.74 -13.46
N SER A 92 -3.70 0.94 -14.48
CA SER A 92 -4.83 1.26 -15.35
C SER A 92 -6.16 0.87 -14.69
N GLN A 93 -7.25 1.54 -15.07
CA GLN A 93 -8.59 1.16 -14.62
C GLN A 93 -8.99 -0.23 -15.15
N THR A 94 -8.47 -0.64 -16.30
CA THR A 94 -8.66 -2.00 -16.82
C THR A 94 -8.00 -3.04 -15.92
N ASP A 95 -6.79 -2.76 -15.42
CA ASP A 95 -6.15 -3.67 -14.46
C ASP A 95 -6.94 -3.76 -13.16
N GLU A 96 -7.47 -2.63 -12.67
CA GLU A 96 -8.34 -2.62 -11.48
C GLU A 96 -9.60 -3.47 -11.70
N LEU A 97 -10.21 -3.42 -12.89
CA LEU A 97 -11.37 -4.25 -13.20
C LEU A 97 -11.03 -5.74 -13.26
N ASP A 98 -9.87 -6.09 -13.80
CA ASP A 98 -9.45 -7.49 -13.97
C ASP A 98 -8.99 -8.12 -12.65
N TYR A 99 -8.31 -7.35 -11.79
CA TYR A 99 -7.65 -7.89 -10.60
C TYR A 99 -8.30 -7.44 -9.28
N GLY A 100 -8.94 -6.27 -9.25
CA GLY A 100 -9.34 -5.59 -8.02
C GLY A 100 -8.17 -4.93 -7.29
N ALA A 101 -8.43 -4.46 -6.07
CA ALA A 101 -7.44 -3.83 -5.20
C ALA A 101 -7.12 -4.72 -4.00
N LEU A 102 -5.91 -4.57 -3.46
CA LEU A 102 -5.41 -5.32 -2.32
C LEU A 102 -4.93 -4.35 -1.24
N ALA A 103 -5.45 -4.50 -0.04
CA ALA A 103 -4.89 -3.92 1.17
C ALA A 103 -3.96 -4.96 1.82
N ILE A 104 -2.72 -4.56 2.09
CA ILE A 104 -1.76 -5.38 2.83
C ILE A 104 -1.54 -4.67 4.17
N GLU A 105 -1.97 -5.30 5.26
CA GLU A 105 -1.72 -4.78 6.61
C GLU A 105 -0.32 -5.17 7.06
N LEU A 106 0.43 -4.18 7.53
CA LEU A 106 1.85 -4.26 7.79
C LEU A 106 2.17 -3.90 9.23
N ARG A 107 3.15 -4.60 9.79
CA ARG A 107 3.81 -4.25 11.05
C ARG A 107 5.30 -4.05 10.81
N LEU A 108 5.81 -2.87 11.17
CA LEU A 108 7.25 -2.61 11.12
C LEU A 108 7.99 -3.50 12.11
N ILE A 109 9.04 -4.18 11.63
CA ILE A 109 9.94 -4.94 12.48
C ILE A 109 11.06 -4.00 12.94
N ILE A 110 10.97 -3.57 14.20
CA ILE A 110 12.03 -2.82 14.87
C ILE A 110 13.05 -3.84 15.39
N LYS A 111 14.31 -3.71 14.96
CA LYS A 111 15.43 -4.48 15.50
C LYS A 111 16.03 -3.79 16.71
#